data_AF-A0A1Q8VBE7-F1
#
_entry.id   AF-A0A1Q8VBE7-F1
#
_cell.length_a   1.000
_cell.length_b   1.000
_cell.length_c   1.000
_cell.angle_alpha   90.00
_cell.angle_beta   90.00
_cell.angle_gamma   90.00
#
_symmetry.space_group_name_H-M   'P 1'
#
loop_
_entity.id
_entity.type
_entity.pdbx_description
1 polymer ?
#
loop_
_entity_poly.entity_id
_entity_poly.type
_entity_poly.pdbx_seq_one_letter_code
_entity_poly.pdbx_strand_id
1 'polypeptide(L)'
;MTRRTRPGRPTGPRPGFSRDDVVDAALEIGIAEFTLTAVAKHLGVAVSGLYRTISSREDLLAACLERIAAEIDAPAAGRRWPDAVRAHAEAIWVMLERYPGLAGVIMGVPWAHQLFAAPVAQACQVLVDGGLGVEEAGVVLDFVGDTVISTHAQIEVMRSPVAPSGQGGPTGLEETSRFAGAVGRPSLPEALTPNESWLERGGLDRKIEIIIRGVAAGLPPNAADAGRKRTSVGDADVQRHPRVRGEVHGTGGDAGSHGR
;
A
#
# COMPACT_ATOMS: atom_id res chain seq x y z
N MET A 1 50.47 16.34 23.48
CA MET A 1 50.00 16.70 22.13
C MET A 1 49.96 15.43 21.29
N THR A 2 48.79 14.82 21.07
CA THR A 2 48.65 13.62 20.23
C THR A 2 47.70 13.93 19.08
N ARG A 3 48.27 13.96 17.87
CA ARG A 3 47.62 14.37 16.63
C ARG A 3 46.78 13.22 16.10
N ARG A 4 45.46 13.39 16.10
CA ARG A 4 44.47 12.47 15.54
C ARG A 4 44.52 12.58 14.00
N THR A 5 45.00 11.54 13.33
CA THR A 5 44.98 11.41 11.87
C THR A 5 43.55 11.14 11.39
N ARG A 6 43.03 12.00 10.51
CA ARG A 6 41.77 11.77 9.77
C ARG A 6 42.00 10.67 8.72
N PRO A 7 41.10 9.70 8.55
CA PRO A 7 41.18 8.79 7.40
C PRO A 7 40.95 9.60 6.13
N GLY A 8 41.85 9.45 5.15
CA GLY A 8 41.71 10.07 3.84
C GLY A 8 40.48 9.54 3.10
N ARG A 9 39.85 10.44 2.32
CA ARG A 9 38.78 10.09 1.37
C ARG A 9 39.35 9.14 0.31
N PRO A 10 38.69 8.02 -0.05
CA PRO A 10 39.18 7.14 -1.10
C PRO A 10 39.29 7.89 -2.42
N THR A 11 40.50 8.05 -2.94
CA THR A 11 40.81 8.69 -4.24
C THR A 11 41.15 7.63 -5.31
N GLY A 12 40.27 6.64 -5.46
CA GLY A 12 40.29 5.74 -6.62
C GLY A 12 39.33 6.24 -7.71
N PRO A 13 39.46 5.76 -8.96
CA PRO A 13 38.43 5.96 -9.98
C PRO A 13 37.07 5.52 -9.40
N ARG A 14 36.00 6.30 -9.61
CA ARG A 14 34.66 5.89 -9.18
C ARG A 14 34.37 4.49 -9.76
N PRO A 15 33.80 3.57 -8.98
CA PRO A 15 33.28 2.32 -9.54
C PRO A 15 32.41 2.65 -10.74
N GLY A 16 32.56 1.92 -11.85
CA GLY A 16 31.83 2.21 -13.09
C GLY A 16 30.31 2.15 -12.94
N PHE A 17 29.82 1.51 -11.87
CA PHE A 17 28.44 1.50 -11.40
C PHE A 17 28.39 1.05 -9.92
N SER A 18 27.29 1.33 -9.24
CA SER A 18 26.97 1.02 -7.84
C SER A 18 25.92 -0.09 -7.74
N ARG A 19 25.64 -0.58 -6.52
CA ARG A 19 24.55 -1.55 -6.31
C ARG A 19 23.18 -0.94 -6.66
N ASP A 20 23.00 0.36 -6.39
CA ASP A 20 21.75 1.04 -6.70
C ASP A 20 21.49 1.08 -8.21
N ASP A 21 22.52 1.35 -9.01
CA ASP A 21 22.44 1.31 -10.48
C ASP A 21 22.01 -0.07 -11.02
N VAL A 22 22.47 -1.17 -10.38
CA VAL A 22 22.08 -2.54 -10.77
C VAL A 22 20.62 -2.82 -10.47
N VAL A 23 20.14 -2.36 -9.32
CA VAL A 23 18.74 -2.54 -8.91
C VAL A 23 17.82 -1.63 -9.72
N ASP A 24 18.23 -0.39 -10.05
CA ASP A 24 17.48 0.50 -10.93
C ASP A 24 17.31 -0.13 -12.31
N ALA A 25 18.41 -0.61 -12.90
CA ALA A 25 18.36 -1.32 -14.18
C ALA A 25 17.46 -2.58 -14.13
N ALA A 26 17.46 -3.32 -13.01
CA ALA A 26 16.59 -4.49 -12.84
C ALA A 26 15.10 -4.10 -12.73
N LEU A 27 14.78 -3.04 -11.98
CA LEU A 27 13.41 -2.53 -11.85
C LEU A 27 12.90 -1.91 -13.16
N GLU A 28 13.75 -1.22 -13.93
CA GLU A 28 13.42 -0.69 -15.24
C GLU A 28 13.13 -1.80 -16.27
N ILE A 29 13.83 -2.94 -16.19
CA ILE A 29 13.52 -4.11 -17.01
C ILE A 29 12.21 -4.78 -16.56
N GLY A 30 11.95 -4.78 -15.25
CA GLY A 30 10.76 -5.37 -14.65
C GLY A 30 11.11 -6.48 -13.66
N ILE A 31 10.47 -6.45 -12.49
CA ILE A 31 10.78 -7.32 -11.34
C ILE A 31 10.62 -8.81 -11.66
N ALA A 32 9.66 -9.17 -12.51
CA ALA A 32 9.41 -10.55 -12.93
C ALA A 32 10.32 -11.01 -14.09
N GLU A 33 10.83 -10.06 -14.89
CA GLU A 33 11.43 -10.34 -16.21
C GLU A 33 12.95 -10.23 -16.23
N PHE A 34 13.56 -9.52 -15.28
CA PHE A 34 14.98 -9.24 -15.37
C PHE A 34 15.84 -10.52 -15.31
N THR A 35 16.91 -10.49 -16.10
CA THR A 35 18.00 -11.46 -16.07
C THR A 35 19.32 -10.73 -15.87
N LEU A 36 20.33 -11.37 -15.28
CA LEU A 36 21.64 -10.75 -15.09
C LEU A 36 22.29 -10.33 -16.42
N THR A 37 22.02 -11.06 -17.50
CA THR A 37 22.45 -10.69 -18.86
C THR A 37 21.77 -9.43 -19.35
N ALA A 38 20.45 -9.31 -19.16
CA ALA A 38 19.70 -8.11 -19.56
C ALA A 38 20.15 -6.88 -18.74
N VAL A 39 20.34 -7.03 -17.43
CA VAL A 39 20.84 -5.97 -16.55
C VAL A 39 22.25 -5.54 -16.95
N ALA A 40 23.17 -6.48 -17.19
CA ALA A 40 24.54 -6.17 -17.62
C ALA A 40 24.56 -5.43 -18.98
N LYS A 41 23.72 -5.88 -19.92
CA LYS A 41 23.52 -5.22 -21.21
C LYS A 41 22.97 -3.81 -21.05
N HIS A 42 21.99 -3.62 -20.16
CA HIS A 42 21.40 -2.32 -19.86
C HIS A 42 22.47 -1.35 -19.31
N LEU A 43 23.34 -1.83 -18.42
CA LEU A 43 24.44 -1.04 -17.85
C LEU A 43 25.69 -0.92 -18.75
N GLY A 44 25.72 -1.59 -19.91
CA GLY A 44 26.87 -1.58 -20.81
C GLY A 44 28.13 -2.28 -20.26
N VAL A 45 27.97 -3.27 -19.38
CA VAL A 45 29.07 -4.01 -18.74
C VAL A 45 28.98 -5.52 -19.01
N ALA A 46 30.08 -6.24 -18.75
CA ALA A 46 30.04 -7.70 -18.72
C ALA A 46 29.29 -8.21 -17.48
N VAL A 47 28.57 -9.34 -17.60
CA VAL A 47 27.84 -9.97 -16.48
C VAL A 47 28.74 -10.24 -15.28
N SER A 48 29.98 -10.67 -15.52
CA SER A 48 30.99 -10.88 -14.47
C SER A 48 31.25 -9.62 -13.63
N GLY A 49 31.02 -8.44 -14.20
CA GLY A 49 31.14 -7.17 -13.49
C GLY A 49 30.08 -6.97 -12.42
N LEU A 50 28.85 -7.46 -12.64
CA LEU A 50 27.74 -7.31 -11.69
C LEU A 50 28.06 -7.96 -10.34
N TYR A 51 28.77 -9.09 -10.36
CA TYR A 51 29.12 -9.82 -9.13
C TYR A 51 30.05 -9.06 -8.17
N ARG A 52 30.53 -7.87 -8.54
CA ARG A 52 31.23 -6.97 -7.61
C ARG A 52 30.28 -6.24 -6.64
N THR A 53 29.01 -6.11 -7.01
CA THR A 53 28.00 -5.36 -6.24
C THR A 53 26.86 -6.26 -5.73
N ILE A 54 26.64 -7.41 -6.36
CA ILE A 54 25.64 -8.41 -5.97
C ILE A 54 26.26 -9.81 -5.86
N SER A 55 25.67 -10.67 -5.03
CA SER A 55 26.16 -12.04 -4.81
C SER A 55 25.46 -13.08 -5.69
N SER A 56 24.21 -12.83 -6.10
CA SER A 56 23.42 -13.69 -6.97
C SER A 56 22.25 -12.94 -7.62
N ARG A 57 21.45 -13.62 -8.45
CA ARG A 57 20.18 -13.06 -8.96
C ARG A 57 19.18 -12.84 -7.82
N GLU A 58 19.15 -13.73 -6.85
CA GLU A 58 18.29 -13.66 -5.66
C GLU A 58 18.68 -12.49 -4.76
N ASP A 59 19.97 -12.20 -4.60
CA ASP A 59 20.46 -11.01 -3.89
C ASP A 59 19.99 -9.72 -4.58
N LEU A 60 20.01 -9.68 -5.91
CA LEU A 60 19.45 -8.57 -6.68
C LEU A 60 17.93 -8.48 -6.52
N LEU A 61 17.20 -9.60 -6.60
CA LEU A 61 15.76 -9.63 -6.39
C LEU A 61 15.37 -9.13 -4.99
N ALA A 62 16.10 -9.54 -3.96
CA ALA A 62 15.90 -9.07 -2.60
C ALA A 62 16.10 -7.56 -2.50
N ALA A 63 17.17 -7.02 -3.08
CA ALA A 63 17.42 -5.58 -3.10
C ALA A 63 16.32 -4.79 -3.85
N CYS A 64 15.79 -5.34 -4.95
CA CYS A 64 14.64 -4.75 -5.65
C CYS A 64 13.40 -4.70 -4.75
N LEU A 65 13.09 -5.82 -4.07
CA LEU A 65 11.92 -5.93 -3.19
C LEU A 65 12.06 -5.04 -1.95
N GLU A 66 13.25 -4.93 -1.36
CA GLU A 66 13.54 -3.98 -0.27
C GLU A 66 13.28 -2.54 -0.68
N ARG A 67 13.68 -2.16 -1.91
CA ARG A 67 13.40 -0.83 -2.46
C ARG A 67 11.91 -0.57 -2.62
N ILE A 68 11.19 -1.53 -3.22
CA ILE A 68 9.73 -1.44 -3.38
C ILE A 68 9.04 -1.33 -2.01
N ALA A 69 9.46 -2.13 -1.02
CA ALA A 69 8.91 -2.09 0.32
C ALA A 69 9.13 -0.73 1.01
N ALA A 70 10.27 -0.07 0.74
CA ALA A 70 10.59 1.26 1.27
C ALA A 70 9.74 2.39 0.64
N GLU A 71 9.12 2.16 -0.51
CA GLU A 71 8.21 3.13 -1.16
C GLU A 71 6.78 3.05 -0.64
N ILE A 72 6.42 2.01 0.12
CA ILE A 72 5.08 1.87 0.67
C ILE A 72 4.88 2.93 1.76
N ASP A 73 3.99 3.88 1.48
CA ASP A 73 3.62 4.91 2.44
C ASP A 73 3.04 4.28 3.71
N ALA A 74 3.50 4.80 4.85
CA ALA A 74 2.94 4.47 6.15
C ALA A 74 1.44 4.79 6.18
N PRO A 75 0.56 3.85 6.59
CA PRO A 75 -0.85 4.14 6.74
C PRO A 75 -1.06 5.27 7.74
N ALA A 76 -1.85 6.28 7.36
CA ALA A 76 -2.09 7.44 8.23
C ALA A 76 -2.76 7.00 9.55
N ALA A 77 -2.20 7.47 10.67
CA ALA A 77 -2.70 7.19 12.01
C ALA A 77 -4.11 7.76 12.25
N GLY A 78 -4.80 7.22 13.26
CA GLY A 78 -6.10 7.72 13.73
C GLY A 78 -7.31 7.30 12.88
N ARG A 79 -7.12 6.44 11.87
CA ARG A 79 -8.22 5.85 11.11
C ARG A 79 -8.96 4.82 11.96
N ARG A 80 -10.27 4.73 11.78
CA ARG A 80 -11.02 3.55 12.25
C ARG A 80 -10.59 2.33 11.43
N TRP A 81 -10.63 1.16 12.06
CA TRP A 81 -10.16 -0.06 11.42
C TRP A 81 -10.75 -0.37 10.04
N PRO A 82 -12.05 -0.12 9.71
CA PRO A 82 -12.55 -0.43 8.36
C PRO A 82 -11.89 0.44 7.30
N ASP A 83 -11.61 1.70 7.65
CA ASP A 83 -10.98 2.66 6.76
C ASP A 83 -9.47 2.40 6.63
N ALA A 84 -8.84 1.87 7.68
CA ALA A 84 -7.48 1.38 7.64
C ALA A 84 -7.35 0.12 6.75
N VAL A 85 -8.30 -0.82 6.80
CA VAL A 85 -8.34 -1.98 5.89
C VAL A 85 -8.43 -1.53 4.43
N ARG A 86 -9.33 -0.60 4.10
CA ARG A 86 -9.46 -0.05 2.74
C ARG A 86 -8.18 0.63 2.28
N ALA A 87 -7.57 1.44 3.15
CA ALA A 87 -6.31 2.12 2.84
C ALA A 87 -5.16 1.13 2.63
N HIS A 88 -5.13 0.03 3.39
CA HIS A 88 -4.13 -1.03 3.19
C HIS A 88 -4.33 -1.75 1.84
N ALA A 89 -5.57 -2.09 1.49
CA ALA A 89 -5.89 -2.68 0.20
C ALA A 89 -5.50 -1.75 -0.97
N GLU A 90 -5.75 -0.45 -0.85
CA GLU A 90 -5.31 0.58 -1.80
C GLU A 90 -3.79 0.62 -1.94
N ALA A 91 -3.06 0.63 -0.82
CA ALA A 91 -1.60 0.72 -0.83
C ALA A 91 -0.97 -0.48 -1.55
N ILE A 92 -1.47 -1.69 -1.28
CA ILE A 92 -1.03 -2.90 -2.00
C ILE A 92 -1.39 -2.76 -3.49
N TRP A 93 -2.62 -2.36 -3.82
CA TRP A 93 -3.06 -2.24 -5.21
C TRP A 93 -2.18 -1.27 -6.01
N VAL A 94 -1.93 -0.07 -5.49
CA VAL A 94 -1.08 0.94 -6.13
C VAL A 94 0.35 0.43 -6.31
N MET A 95 0.90 -0.27 -5.32
CA MET A 95 2.21 -0.88 -5.42
C MET A 95 2.26 -1.92 -6.57
N LEU A 96 1.26 -2.79 -6.65
CA LEU A 96 1.22 -3.83 -7.67
C LEU A 96 1.05 -3.24 -9.09
N GLU A 97 0.21 -2.22 -9.26
CA GLU A 97 0.06 -1.53 -10.54
C GLU A 97 1.34 -0.75 -10.94
N ARG A 98 2.12 -0.25 -9.97
CA ARG A 98 3.42 0.39 -10.24
C ARG A 98 4.48 -0.60 -10.70
N TYR A 99 4.44 -1.84 -10.21
CA TYR A 99 5.41 -2.88 -10.53
C TYR A 99 4.75 -4.13 -11.12
N PRO A 100 4.45 -4.13 -12.43
CA PRO A 100 3.86 -5.29 -13.10
C PRO A 100 4.65 -6.58 -12.87
N GLY A 101 3.94 -7.67 -12.59
CA GLY A 101 4.51 -8.98 -12.27
C GLY A 101 4.95 -9.16 -10.81
N LEU A 102 4.91 -8.11 -9.98
CA LEU A 102 5.24 -8.20 -8.56
C LEU A 102 4.32 -9.19 -7.81
N ALA A 103 3.03 -9.23 -8.14
CA ALA A 103 2.09 -10.15 -7.51
C ALA A 103 2.51 -11.62 -7.75
N GLY A 104 2.92 -11.94 -8.97
CA GLY A 104 3.47 -13.26 -9.32
C GLY A 104 4.77 -13.58 -8.57
N VAL A 105 5.66 -12.60 -8.41
CA VAL A 105 6.89 -12.75 -7.62
C VAL A 105 6.58 -13.03 -6.15
N ILE A 106 5.66 -12.29 -5.54
CA ILE A 106 5.28 -12.48 -4.12
C ILE A 106 4.71 -13.88 -3.89
N MET A 107 3.84 -14.37 -4.79
CA MET A 107 3.25 -15.71 -4.67
C MET A 107 4.23 -16.84 -5.02
N GLY A 108 5.15 -16.60 -5.96
CA GLY A 108 6.06 -17.62 -6.48
C GLY A 108 7.36 -17.77 -5.72
N VAL A 109 7.78 -16.75 -4.96
CA VAL A 109 9.05 -16.73 -4.22
C VAL A 109 8.78 -16.80 -2.72
N PRO A 110 9.05 -17.93 -2.04
CA PRO A 110 8.60 -18.16 -0.65
C PRO A 110 9.02 -17.10 0.37
N TRP A 111 10.16 -16.43 0.17
CA TRP A 111 10.68 -15.43 1.09
C TRP A 111 10.33 -13.98 0.72
N ALA A 112 9.75 -13.72 -0.46
CA ALA A 112 9.58 -12.35 -0.97
C ALA A 112 8.70 -11.47 -0.06
N HIS A 113 7.60 -12.03 0.44
CA HIS A 113 6.67 -11.32 1.32
C HIS A 113 7.32 -10.88 2.66
N GLN A 114 8.36 -11.56 3.12
CA GLN A 114 9.04 -11.22 4.38
C GLN A 114 9.77 -9.87 4.31
N LEU A 115 10.15 -9.41 3.11
CA LEU A 115 10.77 -8.09 2.93
C LEU A 115 9.77 -6.93 3.14
N PHE A 116 8.48 -7.24 3.21
CA PHE A 116 7.40 -6.30 3.52
C PHE A 116 6.97 -6.35 4.99
N ALA A 117 7.69 -7.05 5.87
CA ALA A 117 7.30 -7.21 7.27
C ALA A 117 7.16 -5.88 8.03
N ALA A 118 8.03 -4.91 7.77
CA ALA A 118 7.97 -3.59 8.42
C ALA A 118 6.68 -2.81 8.08
N PRO A 119 6.32 -2.59 6.80
CA PRO A 119 5.06 -1.92 6.46
C PRO A 119 3.83 -2.73 6.91
N VAL A 120 3.88 -4.07 6.89
CA VAL A 120 2.79 -4.91 7.40
C VAL A 120 2.61 -4.76 8.91
N ALA A 121 3.70 -4.74 9.68
CA ALA A 121 3.65 -4.52 11.13
C ALA A 121 3.06 -3.14 11.46
N GLN A 122 3.41 -2.11 10.68
CA GLN A 122 2.83 -0.78 10.85
C GLN A 122 1.33 -0.75 10.53
N ALA A 123 0.90 -1.40 9.44
CA ALA A 123 -0.51 -1.53 9.12
C ALA A 123 -1.30 -2.26 10.22
N CYS A 124 -0.69 -3.29 10.82
CA CYS A 124 -1.27 -4.02 11.94
C CYS A 124 -1.49 -3.10 13.14
N GLN A 125 -0.48 -2.29 13.49
CA GLN A 125 -0.61 -1.32 14.58
C GLN A 125 -1.72 -0.30 14.32
N VAL A 126 -1.86 0.20 13.08
CA VAL A 126 -2.92 1.15 12.73
C VAL A 126 -4.32 0.54 12.87
N LEU A 127 -4.48 -0.76 12.56
CA LEU A 127 -5.75 -1.46 12.78
C LEU A 127 -6.06 -1.63 14.27
N VAL A 128 -5.06 -1.97 15.07
CA VAL A 128 -5.19 -2.10 16.53
C VAL A 128 -5.59 -0.75 17.14
N ASP A 129 -4.89 0.33 16.79
CA ASP A 129 -5.22 1.69 17.23
C ASP A 129 -6.62 2.12 16.75
N GLY A 130 -7.05 1.59 15.60
CA GLY A 130 -8.37 1.78 15.00
C GLY A 130 -9.50 0.95 15.64
N GLY A 131 -9.19 0.14 16.65
CA GLY A 131 -10.15 -0.57 17.49
C GLY A 131 -10.29 -2.08 17.25
N LEU A 132 -9.38 -2.70 16.49
CA LEU A 132 -9.31 -4.18 16.36
C LEU A 132 -8.48 -4.81 17.48
N GLY A 133 -8.82 -6.04 17.85
CA GLY A 133 -7.90 -6.88 18.59
C GLY A 133 -6.70 -7.27 17.73
N VAL A 134 -5.58 -7.62 18.37
CA VAL A 134 -4.32 -7.92 17.68
C VAL A 134 -4.45 -9.15 16.77
N GLU A 135 -5.17 -10.17 17.21
CA GLU A 135 -5.41 -11.38 16.42
C GLU A 135 -6.27 -11.06 15.19
N GLU A 136 -7.38 -10.32 15.37
CA GLU A 136 -8.23 -9.91 14.25
C GLU A 136 -7.51 -8.98 13.27
N ALA A 137 -6.64 -8.10 13.77
CA ALA A 137 -5.81 -7.23 12.94
C ALA A 137 -4.84 -8.04 12.06
N GLY A 138 -4.19 -9.07 12.62
CA GLY A 138 -3.34 -9.97 11.85
C GLY A 138 -4.12 -10.73 10.78
N VAL A 139 -5.22 -11.38 11.17
CA VAL A 139 -6.06 -12.19 10.26
C VAL A 139 -6.66 -11.35 9.13
N VAL A 140 -7.15 -10.14 9.43
CA VAL A 140 -7.75 -9.28 8.39
C VAL A 140 -6.70 -8.77 7.40
N LEU A 141 -5.48 -8.47 7.86
CA LEU A 141 -4.39 -8.06 6.97
C LEU A 141 -3.95 -9.19 6.05
N ASP A 142 -3.76 -10.38 6.61
CA ASP A 142 -3.42 -11.58 5.85
C ASP A 142 -4.48 -11.83 4.76
N PHE A 143 -5.76 -11.86 5.15
CA PHE A 143 -6.85 -12.14 4.22
C PHE A 143 -7.02 -11.05 3.14
N VAL A 144 -6.88 -9.78 3.52
CA VAL A 144 -6.96 -8.65 2.57
C VAL A 144 -5.76 -8.66 1.63
N GLY A 145 -4.55 -8.88 2.15
CA GLY A 145 -3.32 -8.98 1.36
C GLY A 145 -3.42 -10.08 0.32
N ASP A 146 -3.79 -11.30 0.74
CA ASP A 146 -4.00 -12.44 -0.15
C ASP A 146 -5.06 -12.13 -1.22
N THR A 147 -6.16 -11.51 -0.82
CA THR A 147 -7.26 -11.17 -1.76
C THR A 147 -6.80 -10.18 -2.81
N VAL A 148 -6.06 -9.14 -2.43
CA VAL A 148 -5.54 -8.11 -3.35
C VAL A 148 -4.49 -8.70 -4.28
N ILE A 149 -3.48 -9.39 -3.73
CA ILE A 149 -2.36 -9.97 -4.50
C ILE A 149 -2.89 -11.02 -5.48
N SER A 150 -3.75 -11.94 -5.03
CA SER A 150 -4.32 -12.98 -5.88
C SER A 150 -5.22 -12.40 -6.98
N THR A 151 -6.08 -11.43 -6.63
CA THR A 151 -6.95 -10.78 -7.62
C THR A 151 -6.12 -10.02 -8.66
N HIS A 152 -5.10 -9.28 -8.24
CA HIS A 152 -4.21 -8.55 -9.16
C HIS A 152 -3.44 -9.50 -10.08
N ALA A 153 -2.88 -10.58 -9.55
CA ALA A 153 -2.19 -11.58 -10.37
C ALA A 153 -3.12 -12.23 -11.41
N GLN A 154 -4.36 -12.53 -11.03
CA GLN A 154 -5.37 -13.06 -11.97
C GLN A 154 -5.70 -12.03 -13.06
N ILE A 155 -5.85 -10.75 -12.69
CA ILE A 155 -6.07 -9.65 -13.64
C ILE A 155 -4.90 -9.53 -14.62
N GLU A 156 -3.65 -9.57 -14.15
CA GLU A 156 -2.47 -9.54 -15.01
C GLU A 156 -2.45 -10.70 -16.00
N VAL A 157 -2.78 -11.91 -15.56
CA VAL A 157 -2.90 -13.08 -16.45
C VAL A 157 -3.99 -12.86 -17.50
N MET A 158 -5.15 -12.31 -17.12
CA MET A 158 -6.25 -12.05 -18.05
C MET A 158 -5.92 -10.94 -19.05
N ARG A 159 -5.16 -9.91 -18.64
CA ARG A 159 -4.67 -8.81 -19.49
C ARG A 159 -3.55 -9.27 -20.45
N SER A 160 -2.77 -10.28 -20.04
CA SER A 160 -1.57 -10.70 -20.77
C SER A 160 -1.90 -11.57 -22.00
N PRO A 161 -1.10 -11.49 -23.08
CA PRO A 161 -1.16 -12.45 -24.18
C PRO A 161 -0.83 -13.87 -23.70
N VAL A 162 -1.52 -14.88 -24.23
CA VAL A 162 -1.28 -16.29 -23.86
C VAL A 162 0.06 -16.83 -24.38
N ALA A 163 0.61 -16.25 -25.47
CA ALA A 163 1.87 -16.68 -26.08
C ALA A 163 2.93 -15.56 -26.05
N PRO A 164 4.18 -15.83 -25.60
CA PRO A 164 5.25 -14.83 -25.51
C PRO A 164 5.74 -14.25 -26.86
N SER A 165 5.45 -14.92 -27.97
CA SER A 165 6.11 -14.71 -29.27
C SER A 165 5.20 -14.16 -30.38
N GLY A 166 4.00 -13.65 -30.06
CA GLY A 166 3.09 -13.07 -31.05
C GLY A 166 2.57 -11.70 -30.66
N GLN A 167 3.04 -10.65 -31.34
CA GLN A 167 2.28 -9.39 -31.39
C GLN A 167 0.91 -9.71 -32.01
N GLY A 168 -0.15 -9.66 -31.19
CA GLY A 168 -1.55 -9.86 -31.61
C GLY A 168 -2.16 -11.25 -31.35
N GLY A 169 -1.58 -12.08 -30.47
CA GLY A 169 -2.27 -13.30 -29.98
C GLY A 169 -3.42 -12.98 -29.00
N PRO A 170 -4.35 -13.92 -28.74
CA PRO A 170 -5.45 -13.70 -27.81
C PRO A 170 -4.91 -13.46 -26.39
N THR A 171 -5.60 -12.56 -25.68
CA THR A 171 -5.43 -12.31 -24.25
C THR A 171 -5.91 -13.49 -23.42
N GLY A 172 -5.49 -13.55 -22.16
CA GLY A 172 -5.99 -14.53 -21.21
C GLY A 172 -7.53 -14.49 -21.07
N LEU A 173 -8.14 -13.30 -21.12
CA LEU A 173 -9.60 -13.16 -21.08
C LEU A 173 -10.28 -13.76 -22.32
N GLU A 174 -9.76 -13.50 -23.52
CA GLU A 174 -10.32 -14.04 -24.77
C GLU A 174 -10.25 -15.56 -24.80
N GLU A 175 -9.10 -16.12 -24.40
CA GLU A 175 -8.93 -17.58 -24.36
C GLU A 175 -9.81 -18.22 -23.27
N THR A 176 -9.92 -17.59 -22.10
CA THR A 176 -10.82 -18.07 -21.03
C THR A 176 -12.29 -18.02 -21.47
N SER A 177 -12.70 -16.95 -22.15
CA SER A 177 -14.07 -16.79 -22.68
C SER A 177 -14.38 -17.86 -23.73
N ARG A 178 -13.43 -18.13 -24.62
CA ARG A 178 -13.54 -19.22 -25.60
C ARG A 178 -13.72 -20.58 -24.93
N PHE A 179 -12.95 -20.85 -23.87
CA PHE A 179 -13.03 -22.11 -23.14
C PHE A 179 -14.35 -22.25 -22.36
N ALA A 180 -14.83 -21.16 -21.74
CA ALA A 180 -16.10 -21.14 -21.01
C ALA A 180 -17.32 -21.30 -21.92
N GLY A 181 -17.26 -20.74 -23.14
CA GLY A 181 -18.33 -20.85 -24.14
C GLY A 181 -18.38 -22.19 -24.90
N ALA A 182 -17.46 -23.12 -24.64
CA ALA A 182 -17.43 -24.40 -25.31
C ALA A 182 -18.66 -25.26 -24.98
N VAL A 183 -19.13 -26.03 -25.97
CA VAL A 183 -20.30 -26.92 -25.83
C VAL A 183 -20.12 -27.88 -24.65
N GLY A 184 -21.15 -28.00 -23.82
CA GLY A 184 -21.17 -28.88 -22.66
C GLY A 184 -20.61 -28.26 -21.37
N ARG A 185 -20.23 -26.98 -21.38
CA ARG A 185 -19.86 -26.25 -20.15
C ARG A 185 -21.09 -25.82 -19.37
N PRO A 186 -21.05 -25.90 -18.02
CA PRO A 186 -22.16 -25.44 -17.19
C PRO A 186 -22.29 -23.91 -17.24
N SER A 187 -23.52 -23.41 -17.16
CA SER A 187 -23.78 -21.98 -16.98
C SER A 187 -23.41 -21.56 -15.55
N LEU A 188 -22.61 -20.51 -15.41
CA LEU A 188 -22.24 -19.93 -14.13
C LEU A 188 -22.95 -18.59 -13.91
N PRO A 189 -23.09 -18.13 -12.66
CA PRO A 189 -23.47 -16.75 -12.38
C PRO A 189 -22.52 -15.76 -13.07
N GLU A 190 -23.01 -14.55 -13.35
CA GLU A 190 -22.24 -13.50 -14.04
C GLU A 190 -20.89 -13.20 -13.36
N ALA A 191 -20.86 -13.15 -12.03
CA ALA A 191 -19.65 -12.93 -11.25
C ALA A 191 -18.56 -14.01 -11.43
N LEU A 192 -18.94 -15.19 -11.93
CA LEU A 192 -18.05 -16.33 -12.18
C LEU A 192 -17.92 -16.65 -13.68
N THR A 193 -18.53 -15.83 -14.54
CA THR A 193 -18.43 -15.96 -16.00
C THR A 193 -17.41 -14.94 -16.52
N PRO A 194 -16.45 -15.33 -17.39
CA PRO A 194 -15.46 -14.40 -17.95
C PRO A 194 -16.12 -13.21 -18.64
N ASN A 195 -15.72 -11.99 -18.26
CA ASN A 195 -16.22 -10.74 -18.83
C ASN A 195 -15.21 -9.60 -18.61
N GLU A 196 -15.43 -8.44 -19.24
CA GLU A 196 -14.50 -7.30 -19.17
C GLU A 196 -14.26 -6.78 -17.74
N SER A 197 -15.23 -6.93 -16.83
CA SER A 197 -15.06 -6.50 -15.43
C SER A 197 -13.98 -7.30 -14.69
N TRP A 198 -13.55 -8.45 -15.23
CA TRP A 198 -12.43 -9.23 -14.71
C TRP A 198 -11.07 -8.59 -14.98
N LEU A 199 -11.02 -7.55 -15.80
CA LEU A 199 -9.81 -6.76 -16.03
C LEU A 199 -9.72 -5.57 -15.06
N GLU A 200 -10.77 -5.33 -14.29
CA GLU A 200 -10.91 -4.15 -13.46
C GLU A 200 -10.82 -4.46 -11.97
N ARG A 201 -10.56 -3.42 -11.18
CA ARG A 201 -10.52 -3.49 -9.73
C ARG A 201 -11.89 -3.70 -9.09
N GLY A 202 -13.01 -3.35 -9.75
CA GLY A 202 -14.32 -3.26 -9.10
C GLY A 202 -14.78 -4.52 -8.36
N GLY A 203 -14.37 -5.72 -8.82
CA GLY A 203 -14.61 -6.98 -8.12
C GLY A 203 -13.84 -7.11 -6.79
N LEU A 204 -12.63 -6.57 -6.72
CA LEU A 204 -11.81 -6.54 -5.50
C LEU A 204 -12.48 -5.71 -4.41
N ASP A 205 -12.91 -4.49 -4.70
CA ASP A 205 -13.48 -3.59 -3.69
C ASP A 205 -14.73 -4.22 -3.03
N ARG A 206 -15.53 -4.95 -3.82
CA ARG A 206 -16.66 -5.72 -3.29
C ARG A 206 -16.23 -6.85 -2.35
N LYS A 207 -15.14 -7.57 -2.66
CA LYS A 207 -14.57 -8.59 -1.76
C LYS A 207 -14.07 -7.96 -0.46
N ILE A 208 -13.38 -6.82 -0.53
CA ILE A 208 -12.90 -6.09 0.65
C ILE A 208 -14.07 -5.70 1.57
N GLU A 209 -15.16 -5.18 1.01
CA GLU A 209 -16.35 -4.86 1.81
C GLU A 209 -17.02 -6.10 2.44
N ILE A 210 -16.97 -7.25 1.77
CA ILE A 210 -17.45 -8.52 2.35
C ILE A 210 -16.57 -8.92 3.54
N ILE A 211 -15.23 -8.82 3.40
CA ILE A 211 -14.27 -9.11 4.47
C ILE A 211 -14.52 -8.20 5.67
N ILE A 212 -14.61 -6.88 5.44
CA ILE A 212 -14.89 -5.90 6.50
C ILE A 212 -16.19 -6.23 7.22
N ARG A 213 -17.30 -6.49 6.50
CA ARG A 213 -18.57 -6.85 7.14
C ARG A 213 -18.47 -8.16 7.93
N GLY A 214 -17.74 -9.14 7.42
CA GLY A 214 -17.50 -10.42 8.10
C GLY A 214 -16.77 -10.24 9.43
N VAL A 215 -15.66 -9.49 9.43
CA VAL A 215 -14.90 -9.16 10.65
C VAL A 215 -15.79 -8.39 11.63
N ALA A 216 -16.52 -7.38 11.16
CA ALA A 216 -17.40 -6.58 12.01
C ALA A 216 -18.50 -7.41 12.71
N ALA A 217 -19.03 -8.44 12.03
CA ALA A 217 -20.04 -9.32 12.59
C ALA A 217 -19.49 -10.26 13.68
N GLY A 218 -18.19 -10.56 13.65
CA GLY A 218 -17.50 -11.37 14.66
C GLY A 218 -17.06 -10.58 15.90
N LEU A 219 -17.00 -9.25 15.83
CA LEU A 219 -16.58 -8.41 16.95
C LEU A 219 -17.67 -8.34 18.04
N PRO A 220 -17.30 -8.35 19.33
CA PRO A 220 -18.25 -8.16 20.41
C PRO A 220 -18.93 -6.78 20.29
N PRO A 221 -20.20 -6.65 20.71
CA PRO A 221 -21.03 -5.46 20.46
C PRO A 221 -20.46 -4.14 21.02
N ASN A 222 -19.48 -4.20 21.92
CA ASN A 222 -18.84 -3.04 22.54
C ASN A 222 -17.66 -2.46 21.71
N ALA A 223 -17.10 -3.22 20.76
CA ALA A 223 -15.99 -2.77 19.91
C ALA A 223 -16.47 -1.95 18.70
N ALA A 224 -17.67 -2.24 18.18
CA ALA A 224 -18.28 -1.51 17.07
C ALA A 224 -18.68 -0.07 17.44
N ASP A 225 -18.98 0.18 18.71
CA ASP A 225 -19.56 1.44 19.19
C ASP A 225 -18.54 2.39 19.86
N ALA A 226 -17.36 1.89 20.23
CA ALA A 226 -16.28 2.69 20.84
C ALA A 226 -15.75 3.81 19.91
N GLY A 227 -15.92 3.67 18.60
CA GLY A 227 -15.59 4.69 17.60
C GLY A 227 -16.65 5.77 17.43
N ARG A 228 -17.91 5.52 17.83
CA ARG A 228 -19.00 6.49 17.70
C ARG A 228 -19.06 7.47 18.88
N LYS A 229 -18.57 7.07 20.06
CA LYS A 229 -18.57 7.92 21.27
C LYS A 229 -17.41 8.91 21.37
N ARG A 230 -16.26 8.70 20.70
CA ARG A 230 -15.11 9.63 20.81
C ARG A 230 -15.26 10.92 20.02
N THR A 231 -16.12 10.97 19.00
CA THR A 231 -16.35 12.18 18.19
C THR A 231 -17.41 13.12 18.77
N SER A 232 -18.12 12.76 19.85
CA SER A 232 -19.18 13.60 20.42
C SER A 232 -18.83 14.35 21.71
N VAL A 233 -17.61 14.20 22.25
CA VAL A 233 -17.22 14.83 23.54
C VAL A 233 -16.31 16.06 23.34
N GLY A 234 -16.03 16.47 22.09
CA GLY A 234 -15.09 17.55 21.79
C GLY A 234 -15.65 18.97 21.68
N ASP A 235 -16.97 19.17 21.62
CA ASP A 235 -17.55 20.46 21.16
C ASP A 235 -18.55 21.12 22.14
N ALA A 236 -18.50 20.73 23.41
CA ALA A 236 -19.43 21.23 24.42
C ALA A 236 -18.71 21.71 25.70
N ASP A 237 -17.69 22.56 25.59
CA ASP A 237 -17.28 23.37 26.75
C ASP A 237 -16.52 24.67 26.46
N VAL A 238 -16.95 25.44 25.45
CA VAL A 238 -16.48 26.83 25.27
C VAL A 238 -17.67 27.74 25.01
N GLN A 239 -18.50 28.04 26.02
CA GLN A 239 -19.23 29.32 26.05
C GLN A 239 -19.87 29.63 27.42
N ARG A 240 -19.12 30.12 28.41
CA ARG A 240 -19.70 30.99 29.47
C ARG A 240 -18.69 32.03 29.96
N HIS A 241 -18.78 33.24 29.41
CA HIS A 241 -18.43 34.47 30.13
C HIS A 241 -19.53 35.51 29.88
N PRO A 242 -20.06 36.20 30.91
CA PRO A 242 -21.20 37.08 30.74
C PRO A 242 -20.76 38.46 30.22
N ARG A 243 -21.60 39.01 29.32
CA ARG A 243 -21.47 40.33 28.71
C ARG A 243 -21.65 41.44 29.76
N VAL A 244 -20.72 42.39 29.78
CA VAL A 244 -20.85 43.70 30.43
C VAL A 244 -21.93 44.50 29.70
N ARG A 245 -22.98 44.92 30.43
CA ARG A 245 -24.05 45.77 29.93
C ARG A 245 -23.61 47.23 30.08
N GLY A 246 -23.30 47.89 28.97
CA GLY A 246 -23.20 49.35 28.90
C GLY A 246 -24.59 49.94 28.74
N GLU A 247 -25.04 50.73 29.71
CA GLU A 247 -26.21 51.58 29.60
C GLU A 247 -25.74 53.03 29.40
N VAL A 248 -26.22 53.66 28.32
CA VAL A 248 -26.07 55.08 28.05
C VAL A 248 -27.45 55.63 27.71
N HIS A 249 -27.96 56.51 28.57
CA HIS A 249 -28.87 57.64 28.36
C HIS A 249 -29.26 58.12 29.77
N GLY A 250 -29.18 59.37 30.19
CA GLY A 250 -29.04 60.65 29.52
C GLY A 250 -29.88 61.67 30.30
N THR A 251 -29.39 62.90 30.41
CA THR A 251 -30.09 64.15 30.81
C THR A 251 -30.22 64.52 32.29
N GLY A 252 -29.54 65.62 32.65
CA GLY A 252 -30.19 66.83 33.18
C GLY A 252 -30.04 67.10 34.69
N GLY A 253 -29.32 68.16 35.05
CA GLY A 253 -29.42 68.76 36.39
C GLY A 253 -28.19 69.57 36.81
N ASP A 254 -28.10 70.80 36.33
CA ASP A 254 -27.20 71.85 36.78
C ASP A 254 -27.69 72.45 38.12
N ALA A 255 -26.77 72.70 39.07
CA ALA A 255 -26.77 73.80 40.06
C ALA A 255 -25.93 73.48 41.32
N GLY A 256 -24.77 74.14 41.43
CA GLY A 256 -24.48 75.05 42.56
C GLY A 256 -24.09 74.51 43.95
N SER A 257 -22.79 74.73 44.26
CA SER A 257 -22.32 75.54 45.41
C SER A 257 -22.07 74.93 46.82
N HIS A 258 -20.86 75.25 47.32
CA HIS A 258 -20.34 75.29 48.71
C HIS A 258 -20.03 73.94 49.40
N GLY A 259 -18.93 73.76 50.13
CA GLY A 259 -17.85 74.63 50.58
C GLY A 259 -16.94 73.82 51.54
N ARG A 260 -15.68 74.26 51.64
CA ARG A 260 -14.62 73.97 52.62
C ARG A 260 -14.80 72.85 53.65
#